data_AF-E7AC44-F1
#
_entry.id   AF-E7AC44-F1
#
_cell.length_a   1.000
_cell.length_b   1.000
_cell.length_c   1.000
_cell.angle_alpha   90.00
_cell.angle_beta   90.00
_cell.angle_gamma   90.00
#
_symmetry.space_group_name_H-M   'P 1'
#
loop_
_entity.id
_entity.type
_entity.pdbx_description
1 polymer ?
#
loop_
_entity_poly.entity_id
_entity_poly.type
_entity_poly.pdbx_seq_one_letter_code
_entity_poly.pdbx_strand_id
1 'polypeptide(L)'
;MPPVFKLDRSYMEFSAILEDGTQQNFRFYDLSDFQSKRLFELSANQGLQGASARMQLEYETIESNLICLNEDAQKAQEYKQEFLNIMQENGKTMDFVSFVQEELAALRAQKKPNLKRS
;
A
#
# COMPACT_ATOMS: atom_id res chain seq x y z
N MET A 1 10.20 23.74 -1.80
CA MET A 1 10.32 22.40 -1.18
C MET A 1 11.50 21.69 -1.82
N PRO A 2 12.41 21.09 -1.04
CA PRO A 2 13.49 20.30 -1.61
C PRO A 2 12.92 19.10 -2.36
N PRO A 3 13.50 18.70 -3.50
CA PRO A 3 13.08 17.50 -4.22
C PRO A 3 13.27 16.28 -3.32
N VAL A 4 12.16 15.62 -2.97
CA VAL A 4 12.20 14.32 -2.30
C VAL A 4 12.58 13.31 -3.37
N PHE A 5 13.87 12.96 -3.45
CA PHE A 5 14.32 11.81 -4.22
C PHE A 5 13.66 10.56 -3.63
N LYS A 6 12.54 10.16 -4.20
CA LYS A 6 12.01 8.82 -3.97
C LYS A 6 12.90 7.90 -4.79
N LEU A 7 13.69 7.06 -4.11
CA LEU A 7 14.30 5.88 -4.73
C LEU A 7 13.26 5.22 -5.63
N ASP A 8 13.71 4.62 -6.74
CA ASP A 8 12.91 3.92 -7.75
C ASP A 8 12.23 2.68 -7.13
N ARG A 9 11.27 2.94 -6.25
CA ARG A 9 10.50 1.92 -5.54
C ARG A 9 9.52 1.38 -6.54
N SER A 10 9.48 0.06 -6.64
CA SER A 10 8.41 -0.61 -7.37
C SER A 10 7.07 -0.13 -6.83
N TYR A 11 6.08 -0.01 -7.70
CA TYR A 11 4.75 0.41 -7.33
C TYR A 11 3.72 -0.42 -8.07
N MET A 12 2.53 -0.46 -7.51
CA MET A 12 1.34 -0.99 -8.14
C MET A 12 0.36 0.15 -8.37
N GLU A 13 -0.25 0.20 -9.55
CA GLU A 13 -1.39 1.07 -9.83
C GLU A 13 -2.67 0.25 -9.89
N PHE A 14 -3.75 0.81 -9.36
CA PHE A 14 -5.06 0.18 -9.35
C PHE A 14 -6.15 1.25 -9.34
N SER A 15 -7.36 0.85 -9.73
CA SER A 15 -8.55 1.68 -9.57
C SER A 15 -9.41 1.14 -8.42
N ALA A 16 -10.03 2.04 -7.66
CA ALA A 16 -11.02 1.68 -6.65
C ALA A 16 -12.29 2.52 -6.85
N ILE A 17 -13.44 1.96 -6.48
CA ILE A 17 -14.72 2.66 -6.43
C ILE A 17 -14.91 3.15 -5.00
N LEU A 18 -15.14 4.45 -4.84
CA LEU A 18 -15.39 5.13 -3.56
C LEU A 18 -16.88 5.06 -3.17
N GLU A 19 -17.25 5.58 -1.98
CA GLU A 19 -18.62 5.43 -1.46
C GLU A 19 -19.66 6.17 -2.32
N ASP A 20 -19.26 7.30 -2.90
CA ASP A 20 -20.06 8.09 -3.83
C ASP A 20 -20.21 7.42 -5.22
N GLY A 21 -19.60 6.25 -5.43
CA GLY A 21 -19.57 5.52 -6.69
C GLY A 21 -18.50 6.01 -7.67
N THR A 22 -17.68 6.99 -7.28
CA THR A 22 -16.62 7.54 -8.12
C THR A 22 -15.46 6.54 -8.23
N GLN A 23 -15.04 6.26 -9.45
CA GLN A 23 -13.82 5.49 -9.70
C GLN A 23 -12.59 6.41 -9.65
N GLN A 24 -11.63 6.09 -8.79
CA GLN A 24 -10.36 6.80 -8.67
C GLN A 24 -9.17 5.87 -8.87
N ASN A 25 -8.09 6.43 -9.42
CA ASN A 25 -6.83 5.72 -9.63
C ASN A 25 -5.87 6.00 -8.49
N PHE A 26 -5.23 4.95 -8.02
CA PHE A 26 -4.28 5.00 -6.92
C PHE A 26 -2.97 4.35 -7.33
N ARG A 27 -1.90 4.80 -6.68
CA ARG A 27 -0.59 4.18 -6.73
C ARG A 27 -0.16 3.82 -5.33
N PHE A 28 0.24 2.57 -5.14
CA PHE A 28 0.84 2.09 -3.90
C PHE A 28 2.31 1.77 -4.14
N TYR A 29 3.19 2.37 -3.35
CA TYR A 29 4.62 2.10 -3.39
C TYR A 29 4.99 0.90 -2.52
N ASP A 30 5.93 0.10 -3.01
CA ASP A 30 6.49 -1.00 -2.27
C ASP A 30 7.04 -0.57 -0.91
N LEU A 31 6.90 -1.48 0.06
CA LEU A 31 7.27 -1.24 1.43
C LEU A 31 8.79 -1.21 1.60
N SER A 32 9.27 -0.34 2.47
CA SER A 32 10.67 -0.44 2.91
C SER A 32 10.90 -1.71 3.73
N ASP A 33 12.14 -2.21 3.75
CA ASP A 33 12.55 -3.35 4.60
C ASP A 33 12.15 -3.16 6.06
N PHE A 34 12.22 -1.91 6.55
CA PHE A 34 11.80 -1.55 7.91
C PHE A 34 10.29 -1.76 8.13
N GLN A 35 9.45 -1.29 7.20
CA GLN A 35 8.00 -1.48 7.28
C GLN A 35 7.63 -2.96 7.21
N SER A 36 8.23 -3.70 6.28
CA SER A 36 8.02 -5.14 6.13
C SER A 36 8.40 -5.92 7.38
N LYS A 37 9.55 -5.60 7.98
CA LYS A 37 10.01 -6.22 9.22
C LYS A 37 9.07 -5.93 10.40
N ARG A 38 8.63 -4.68 10.54
CA ARG A 38 7.74 -4.27 11.63
C ARG A 38 6.36 -4.95 11.53
N LEU A 39 5.81 -5.09 10.32
CA LEU A 39 4.58 -5.84 10.07
C LEU A 39 4.73 -7.33 10.42
N PHE A 40 5.86 -7.94 10.07
CA PHE A 40 6.17 -9.34 10.40
C PHE A 40 6.32 -9.57 11.91
N GLU A 41 7.00 -8.68 12.63
CA GLU A 41 7.15 -8.77 14.08
C GLU A 41 5.80 -8.71 14.81
N LEU A 42 4.88 -7.86 14.34
CA LEU A 42 3.54 -7.76 14.92
C LEU A 42 2.64 -8.94 14.54
N SER A 43 2.78 -9.52 13.34
CA SER A 43 2.01 -10.71 12.96
C SER A 43 2.44 -11.95 13.76
N ALA A 44 3.70 -12.03 14.19
CA ALA A 44 4.18 -13.08 15.09
C ALA A 44 3.63 -12.96 16.53
N ASN A 45 3.24 -11.74 16.97
CA ASN A 45 2.67 -11.48 18.29
C ASN A 45 1.14 -11.61 18.29
N GLN A 46 0.62 -12.83 18.47
CA GLN A 46 -0.81 -13.18 18.32
C GLN A 46 -1.75 -12.73 19.48
N GLY A 47 -1.33 -11.81 20.36
CA GLY A 47 -2.18 -11.33 21.46
C GLY A 47 -3.26 -10.35 21.02
N LEU A 48 -4.34 -10.20 21.81
CA LEU A 48 -5.41 -9.21 21.56
C LEU A 48 -4.88 -7.76 21.46
N GLN A 49 -3.88 -7.40 22.27
CA GLN A 49 -3.18 -6.11 22.15
C GLN A 49 -2.30 -6.02 20.90
N GLY A 50 -1.85 -7.16 20.36
CA GLY A 50 -1.10 -7.25 19.11
C GLY A 50 -1.99 -7.04 17.89
N ALA A 51 -3.25 -7.50 17.93
CA ALA A 51 -4.18 -7.37 16.81
C ALA A 51 -4.55 -5.91 16.50
N SER A 52 -4.86 -5.10 17.53
CA SER A 52 -5.16 -3.67 17.34
C SER A 52 -3.93 -2.88 16.92
N ALA A 53 -2.78 -3.13 17.55
CA ALA A 53 -1.51 -2.51 17.17
C ALA A 53 -1.09 -2.86 15.73
N ARG A 54 -1.37 -4.09 15.30
CA ARG A 54 -1.14 -4.55 13.94
C ARG A 54 -2.03 -3.83 12.93
N MET A 55 -3.34 -3.77 13.19
CA MET A 55 -4.29 -3.08 12.30
C MET A 55 -3.91 -1.59 12.15
N GLN A 56 -3.51 -0.94 13.25
CA GLN A 56 -3.01 0.43 13.21
C GLN A 56 -1.74 0.57 12.34
N LEU A 57 -0.79 -0.36 12.46
CA LEU A 57 0.42 -0.34 11.64
C LEU A 57 0.13 -0.58 10.15
N GLU A 58 -0.80 -1.49 9.84
CA GLU A 58 -1.25 -1.73 8.47
C GLU A 58 -1.87 -0.47 7.87
N TYR A 59 -2.74 0.21 8.63
CA TYR A 59 -3.30 1.50 8.23
C TYR A 59 -2.22 2.55 7.95
N GLU A 60 -1.29 2.77 8.89
CA GLU A 60 -0.17 3.72 8.74
C GLU A 60 0.71 3.38 7.54
N THR A 61 0.89 2.09 7.28
CA THR A 61 1.65 1.59 6.13
C THR A 61 0.94 1.93 4.83
N ILE A 62 -0.38 1.77 4.77
CA ILE A 62 -1.17 2.14 3.59
C ILE A 62 -1.12 3.65 3.38
N GLU A 63 -1.40 4.42 4.43
CA GLU A 63 -1.39 5.88 4.37
C GLU A 63 -0.04 6.42 3.88
N SER A 64 1.07 5.86 4.34
CA SER A 64 2.42 6.32 4.00
C SER A 64 2.82 6.00 2.55
N ASN A 65 2.25 4.96 1.95
CA ASN A 65 2.66 4.45 0.64
C ASN A 65 1.61 4.64 -0.47
N LEU A 66 0.40 5.07 -0.12
CA LEU A 66 -0.70 5.31 -1.04
C LEU A 66 -0.72 6.76 -1.54
N ILE A 67 -0.87 6.92 -2.86
CA ILE A 67 -1.09 8.19 -3.55
C ILE A 67 -2.34 8.07 -4.42
N CYS A 68 -3.26 9.04 -4.32
CA CYS A 68 -4.33 9.21 -5.31
C CYS A 68 -3.79 9.98 -6.52
N LEU A 69 -4.07 9.50 -7.73
CA LEU A 69 -3.56 10.06 -8.99
C LEU A 69 -4.50 11.13 -9.58
N ASN A 70 -5.32 11.76 -8.76
CA ASN A 70 -6.18 12.86 -9.20
C ASN A 70 -5.36 14.13 -9.45
N GLU A 71 -5.71 14.89 -10.48
CA GLU A 71 -5.02 16.14 -10.86
C GLU A 71 -5.23 17.26 -9.82
N ASP A 72 -6.39 17.25 -9.16
CA ASP A 72 -6.71 18.19 -8.09
C ASP A 72 -6.13 17.67 -6.77
N ALA A 73 -5.12 18.37 -6.25
CA ALA A 73 -4.41 17.96 -5.04
C ALA A 73 -5.30 17.90 -3.79
N GLN A 74 -6.33 18.75 -3.71
CA GLN A 74 -7.26 18.74 -2.58
C GLN A 74 -8.15 17.50 -2.68
N LYS A 75 -8.74 17.25 -3.84
CA LYS A 75 -9.54 16.05 -4.08
C LYS A 75 -8.74 14.76 -3.96
N ALA A 76 -7.49 14.75 -4.42
CA ALA A 76 -6.58 13.62 -4.27
C ALA A 76 -6.43 13.23 -2.79
N GLN A 77 -6.32 14.21 -1.90
CA GLN A 77 -6.24 13.97 -0.46
C GLN A 77 -7.58 13.49 0.11
N GLU A 78 -8.70 14.08 -0.32
CA GLU A 78 -10.04 13.67 0.09
C GLU A 78 -10.33 12.21 -0.30
N TYR A 79 -10.11 11.85 -1.57
CA TYR A 79 -10.27 10.49 -2.08
C TYR A 79 -9.31 9.48 -1.45
N LYS A 80 -8.08 9.89 -1.14
CA LYS A 80 -7.15 9.06 -0.38
C LYS A 80 -7.71 8.78 1.01
N GLN A 81 -8.22 9.79 1.70
CA GLN A 81 -8.77 9.63 3.05
C GLN A 81 -10.03 8.77 3.03
N GLU A 82 -10.90 8.96 2.05
CA GLU A 82 -12.09 8.14 1.87
C GLU A 82 -11.72 6.66 1.65
N PHE A 83 -10.77 6.38 0.75
CA PHE A 83 -10.26 5.02 0.57
C PHE A 83 -9.70 4.43 1.87
N LEU A 84 -8.92 5.19 2.63
CA LEU A 84 -8.37 4.75 3.91
C LEU A 84 -9.46 4.43 4.94
N ASN A 85 -10.51 5.27 5.01
CA ASN A 85 -11.65 5.05 5.89
C ASN A 85 -12.40 3.76 5.50
N ILE A 86 -12.70 3.56 4.21
CA ILE A 86 -13.32 2.33 3.69
C ILE A 86 -12.50 1.10 4.10
N MET A 87 -11.17 1.17 3.97
CA MET A 87 -10.28 0.07 4.32
C MET A 87 -10.28 -0.25 5.82
N GLN A 88 -10.33 0.79 6.66
CA GLN A 88 -10.36 0.67 8.10
C GLN A 88 -11.70 0.14 8.60
N GLU A 89 -12.82 0.69 8.13
CA GLU A 89 -14.18 0.30 8.53
C GLU A 89 -14.51 -1.13 8.11
N ASN A 90 -14.06 -1.55 6.92
CA ASN A 90 -14.25 -2.92 6.45
C ASN A 90 -13.25 -3.92 7.03
N GLY A 91 -12.27 -3.48 7.81
CA GLY A 91 -11.24 -4.36 8.38
C GLY A 91 -10.34 -5.03 7.34
N LYS A 92 -10.21 -4.46 6.13
CA LYS A 92 -9.49 -5.06 5.00
C LYS A 92 -8.04 -4.62 4.86
N THR A 93 -7.52 -3.83 5.81
CA THR A 93 -6.15 -3.29 5.76
C THR A 93 -5.11 -4.38 5.53
N MET A 94 -5.24 -5.51 6.23
CA MET A 94 -4.38 -6.68 6.07
C MET A 94 -4.48 -7.26 4.65
N ASP A 95 -5.69 -7.57 4.19
CA ASP A 95 -5.93 -8.21 2.89
C ASP A 95 -5.34 -7.37 1.75
N PHE A 96 -5.49 -6.04 1.83
CA PHE A 96 -4.94 -5.13 0.84
C PHE A 96 -3.40 -5.09 0.89
N VAL A 97 -2.80 -5.01 2.08
CA VAL A 97 -1.34 -5.04 2.20
C VAL A 97 -0.77 -6.35 1.66
N SER A 98 -1.39 -7.49 1.99
CA SER A 98 -1.00 -8.81 1.46
C SER A 98 -1.13 -8.87 -0.06
N PHE A 99 -2.28 -8.45 -0.61
CA PHE A 99 -2.52 -8.42 -2.05
C PHE A 99 -1.46 -7.59 -2.79
N VAL A 100 -1.19 -6.36 -2.32
CA VAL A 100 -0.22 -5.48 -2.99
C VAL A 100 1.20 -6.07 -2.90
N GLN A 101 1.57 -6.70 -1.79
CA GLN A 101 2.87 -7.37 -1.67
C GLN A 101 3.01 -8.55 -2.63
N GLU A 102 1.97 -9.36 -2.80
CA GLU A 102 1.96 -10.48 -3.75
C GLU A 102 2.10 -9.99 -5.19
N GLU A 103 1.35 -8.96 -5.57
CA GLU A 103 1.40 -8.36 -6.91
C GLU A 103 2.78 -7.75 -7.21
N LEU A 104 3.35 -7.02 -6.24
CA LEU A 104 4.71 -6.47 -6.37
C LEU A 104 5.77 -7.58 -6.46
N ALA A 105 5.61 -8.67 -5.72
CA ALA A 105 6.50 -9.83 -5.81
C ALA A 105 6.40 -10.51 -7.18
N ALA A 106 5.18 -10.66 -7.73
CA ALA A 106 4.95 -11.20 -9.06
C ALA A 106 5.58 -10.32 -10.15
N LEU A 107 5.41 -9.00 -10.07
CA LEU A 107 6.03 -8.03 -10.99
C LEU A 107 7.57 -8.10 -10.97
N ARG A 108 8.18 -8.31 -9.80
CA ARG A 108 9.63 -8.52 -9.67
C ARG A 108 10.08 -9.84 -10.29
N ALA A 109 9.31 -10.91 -10.10
CA ALA A 109 9.61 -12.21 -10.67
C ALA A 109 9.58 -12.17 -12.21
N GLN A 110 8.63 -11.44 -12.79
CA GLN A 110 8.54 -11.23 -14.25
C GLN A 110 9.67 -10.36 -14.81
N LYS A 111 10.15 -9.37 -14.05
CA LYS A 111 11.25 -8.47 -14.46
C LYS A 111 12.65 -9.09 -14.39
N LYS A 112 12.82 -10.31 -13.87
CA LYS A 112 14.14 -10.97 -13.91
C LYS A 112 14.51 -11.22 -15.38
N PRO A 113 15.56 -10.59 -15.93
CA PRO A 113 16.04 -10.98 -17.24
C PRO A 113 16.49 -12.44 -17.13
N ASN A 114 15.85 -13.31 -17.93
CA ASN A 114 16.43 -14.60 -18.24
C ASN A 114 17.77 -14.31 -18.92
N LEU A 115 18.87 -14.31 -18.14
CA LEU A 115 20.21 -14.48 -18.67
C LEU A 115 20.23 -15.88 -19.29
N LYS A 116 19.73 -16.00 -20.52
CA LYS A 116 20.13 -17.07 -21.41
C LYS A 116 21.64 -16.93 -21.53
N ARG A 117 22.37 -17.85 -20.89
CA ARG A 117 23.78 -18.08 -21.19
C ARG A 117 23.84 -18.47 -22.67
N SER A 118 24.17 -17.51 -23.53
CA SER A 118 24.66 -17.75 -24.89
C SER A 118 26.10 -18.21 -24.81
#